data_AF-A0A1C6USW9-F1
#
_entry.id   AF-A0A1C6USW9-F1
#
_cell.length_a   1.000
_cell.length_b   1.000
_cell.length_c   1.000
_cell.angle_alpha   90.00
_cell.angle_beta   90.00
_cell.angle_gamma   90.00
#
_symmetry.space_group_name_H-M   'P 1'
#
loop_
_entity.id
_entity.type
_entity.pdbx_description
1 polymer ?
#
loop_
_entity_poly.entity_id
_entity_poly.type
_entity_poly.pdbx_seq_one_letter_code
_entity_poly.pdbx_strand_id
1 'polypeptide(L)'
;MRAAQAREVIGARMRELRESAETSLTRAATLSGWGKGHLSRVERGLTKPSRGLVEWYDTTFGAGQALLGQFLDLEAAVRVGREMSLRDARLRRTTGAARFPVVAGGTVPVDHDPADCCLLMDEDPPDGTVVPCGQVFDKTWTVRNAGPVPWRGRWLTRQGAPGVAGRLQSPIRVQLDEVAPGADAVIRIRLRAPRVEAACTAYFKITDATGRLYFPGSQSSPLHCTINAVEWDARRGGPGCA
;
A
#
# COMPACT_ATOMS: atom_id res chain seq x y z
N MET A 1 -0.48 -5.51 -6.53
CA MET A 1 0.66 -5.41 -5.58
C MET A 1 1.41 -6.73 -5.51
N ARG A 2 2.74 -6.72 -5.28
CA ARG A 2 3.51 -7.97 -5.11
C ARG A 2 3.40 -8.52 -3.69
N ALA A 3 3.43 -9.85 -3.56
CA ALA A 3 3.41 -10.51 -2.24
C ALA A 3 4.61 -10.13 -1.36
N ALA A 4 5.81 -9.99 -1.94
CA ALA A 4 7.00 -9.58 -1.19
C ALA A 4 6.84 -8.17 -0.59
N GLN A 5 6.39 -7.20 -1.41
CA GLN A 5 6.10 -5.84 -0.96
C GLN A 5 5.02 -5.81 0.13
N ALA A 6 3.94 -6.58 -0.05
CA ALA A 6 2.88 -6.68 0.96
C ALA A 6 3.41 -7.19 2.32
N ARG A 7 4.33 -8.17 2.30
CA ARG A 7 4.99 -8.68 3.52
C ARG A 7 5.89 -7.63 4.16
N GLU A 8 6.64 -6.89 3.36
CA GLU A 8 7.51 -5.82 3.84
C GLU A 8 6.71 -4.71 4.51
N VAL A 9 5.64 -4.24 3.87
CA VAL A 9 4.74 -3.21 4.42
C VAL A 9 4.11 -3.66 5.74
N ILE A 10 3.47 -4.83 5.78
CA ILE A 10 2.82 -5.28 7.02
C ILE A 10 3.83 -5.59 8.12
N GLY A 11 4.99 -6.15 7.77
CA GLY A 11 6.07 -6.44 8.72
C GLY A 11 6.65 -5.18 9.35
N ALA A 12 6.88 -4.14 8.54
CA ALA A 12 7.32 -2.84 9.02
C ALA A 12 6.30 -2.23 9.99
N ARG A 13 5.00 -2.28 9.65
CA ARG A 13 3.95 -1.75 10.53
C ARG A 13 3.86 -2.51 11.86
N MET A 14 3.97 -3.84 11.83
CA MET A 14 4.02 -4.65 13.05
C MET A 14 5.20 -4.27 13.94
N ARG A 15 6.38 -4.02 13.34
CA ARG A 15 7.58 -3.56 14.05
C ARG A 15 7.37 -2.19 14.68
N GLU A 16 6.86 -1.23 13.91
CA GLU A 16 6.56 0.14 14.39
C GLU A 16 5.62 0.12 15.60
N LEU A 17 4.51 -0.62 15.53
CA LEU A 17 3.57 -0.74 16.64
C LEU A 17 4.23 -1.30 17.89
N ARG A 18 4.98 -2.40 17.74
CA ARG A 18 5.71 -3.01 18.86
C ARG A 18 6.73 -2.05 19.47
N GLU A 19 7.47 -1.31 18.65
CA GLU A 19 8.50 -0.36 19.10
C GLU A 19 7.88 0.88 19.74
N SER A 20 6.75 1.38 19.24
CA SER A 20 5.99 2.48 19.85
C SER A 20 5.41 2.10 21.22
N ALA A 21 5.12 0.81 21.43
CA ALA A 21 4.74 0.26 22.73
C ALA A 21 5.95 -0.17 23.58
N GLU A 22 7.16 0.28 23.22
CA GLU A 22 8.44 0.02 23.91
C GLU A 22 8.71 -1.48 24.21
N THR A 23 8.14 -2.37 23.40
CA THR A 23 8.19 -3.80 23.64
C THR A 23 9.29 -4.46 22.83
N SER A 24 10.23 -5.15 23.47
CA SER A 24 11.27 -5.89 22.74
C SER A 24 10.70 -7.14 22.03
N LEU A 25 11.36 -7.61 20.97
CA LEU A 25 11.01 -8.89 20.31
C LEU A 25 11.02 -10.07 21.28
N THR A 26 11.93 -10.08 22.25
CA THR A 26 12.00 -11.13 23.28
C THR A 26 10.75 -11.09 24.15
N ARG A 27 10.35 -9.90 24.61
CA ARG A 27 9.13 -9.70 25.41
C ARG A 27 7.88 -10.09 24.62
N ALA A 28 7.76 -9.65 23.38
CA ALA A 28 6.64 -10.00 22.51
C ALA A 28 6.54 -11.52 22.28
N ALA A 29 7.68 -12.22 22.09
CA ALA A 29 7.70 -13.67 21.99
C ALA A 29 7.18 -14.36 23.26
N THR A 30 7.60 -13.89 24.44
CA THR A 30 7.12 -14.41 25.73
C THR A 30 5.61 -14.20 25.91
N LEU A 31 5.09 -13.02 25.55
CA LEU A 31 3.67 -12.70 25.72
C LEU A 31 2.77 -13.42 24.71
N SER A 32 3.25 -13.62 23.50
CA SER A 32 2.45 -14.15 22.38
C SER A 32 2.53 -15.68 22.27
N GLY A 33 3.64 -16.29 22.71
CA GLY A 33 3.93 -17.71 22.51
C GLY A 33 4.55 -18.04 21.15
N TRP A 34 4.66 -17.08 20.22
CA TRP A 34 5.41 -17.27 18.97
C TRP A 34 6.92 -17.13 19.21
N GLY A 35 7.72 -17.93 18.50
CA GLY A 35 9.16 -17.85 18.61
C GLY A 35 9.72 -16.49 18.16
N LYS A 36 10.65 -15.92 18.92
CA LYS A 36 11.35 -14.65 18.60
C LYS A 36 11.90 -14.61 17.18
N GLY A 37 12.48 -15.72 16.71
CA GLY A 37 13.00 -15.83 15.35
C GLY A 37 11.91 -15.72 14.27
N HIS A 38 10.71 -16.24 14.54
CA HIS A 38 9.56 -16.10 13.65
C HIS A 38 9.11 -14.63 13.59
N LEU A 39 8.94 -13.98 14.75
CA LEU A 39 8.57 -12.56 14.83
C LEU A 39 9.57 -11.68 14.08
N SER A 40 10.87 -11.90 14.28
CA SER A 40 11.94 -11.18 13.57
C SER A 40 11.86 -11.35 12.04
N ARG A 41 11.51 -12.54 11.54
CA ARG A 41 11.36 -12.76 10.09
C ARG A 41 10.11 -12.08 9.54
N VAL A 42 9.02 -12.10 10.30
CA VAL A 42 7.76 -11.42 9.94
C VAL A 42 7.97 -9.91 9.89
N GLU A 43 8.55 -9.31 10.94
CA GLU A 43 8.79 -7.86 11.03
C GLU A 43 9.79 -7.32 10.00
N ARG A 44 10.59 -8.21 9.40
CA ARG A 44 11.48 -7.89 8.26
C ARG A 44 10.87 -8.20 6.90
N GLY A 45 9.60 -8.60 6.84
CA GLY A 45 8.91 -8.96 5.60
C GLY A 45 9.40 -10.26 4.94
N LEU A 46 10.26 -11.04 5.61
CA LEU A 46 10.83 -12.28 5.09
C LEU A 46 9.82 -13.43 5.11
N THR A 47 8.87 -13.38 6.04
CA THR A 47 7.80 -14.37 6.19
C THR A 47 6.46 -13.66 6.30
N LYS A 48 5.41 -14.21 5.66
CA LYS A 48 4.05 -13.68 5.78
C LYS A 48 3.52 -13.98 7.19
N PRO A 49 2.97 -12.99 7.93
CA PRO A 49 2.31 -13.26 9.20
C PRO A 49 1.03 -14.08 8.99
N SER A 50 0.68 -14.89 9.99
CA SER A 50 -0.66 -15.48 10.06
C SER A 50 -1.68 -14.41 10.50
N ARG A 51 -2.95 -14.59 10.14
CA ARG A 51 -4.01 -13.68 10.58
C ARG A 51 -4.08 -13.56 12.10
N GLY A 52 -3.99 -14.69 12.83
CA GLY A 52 -4.00 -14.68 14.29
C GLY A 52 -2.82 -13.93 14.93
N LEU A 53 -1.64 -13.96 14.30
CA LEU A 53 -0.51 -13.16 14.76
C LEU A 53 -0.76 -11.65 14.56
N VAL A 54 -1.37 -11.27 13.43
CA VAL A 54 -1.75 -9.88 13.15
C VAL A 54 -2.80 -9.40 14.16
N GLU A 55 -3.84 -10.19 14.41
CA GLU A 55 -4.89 -9.90 15.40
C GLU A 55 -4.31 -9.73 16.81
N TRP A 56 -3.34 -10.57 17.18
CA TRP A 56 -2.63 -10.45 18.46
C TRP A 56 -1.81 -9.15 18.55
N TYR A 57 -1.05 -8.79 17.51
CA TYR A 57 -0.31 -7.52 17.48
C TYR A 57 -1.25 -6.32 17.56
N ASP A 58 -2.35 -6.36 16.81
CA ASP A 58 -3.35 -5.30 16.77
C ASP A 58 -3.96 -5.05 18.16
N THR A 59 -4.36 -6.14 18.84
CA THR A 59 -4.93 -6.07 20.19
C THR A 59 -3.89 -5.67 21.24
N THR A 60 -2.69 -6.24 21.19
CA THR A 60 -1.66 -6.06 22.22
C THR A 60 -1.02 -4.67 22.18
N PHE A 61 -0.86 -4.10 20.99
CA PHE A 61 -0.22 -2.79 20.79
C PHE A 61 -1.22 -1.68 20.43
N GLY A 62 -2.51 -1.91 20.65
CA GLY A 62 -3.54 -0.87 20.59
C GLY A 62 -3.82 -0.29 19.21
N ALA A 63 -3.77 -1.11 18.15
CA ALA A 63 -4.00 -0.64 16.78
C ALA A 63 -5.49 -0.52 16.41
N GLY A 64 -6.43 -0.92 17.27
CA GLY A 64 -7.86 -0.65 17.07
C GLY A 64 -8.44 -1.17 15.75
N GLN A 65 -8.04 -2.38 15.34
CA GLN A 65 -8.34 -3.03 14.05
C GLN A 65 -7.62 -2.44 12.82
N ALA A 66 -6.81 -1.39 12.98
CA ALA A 66 -6.08 -0.76 11.88
C ALA A 66 -5.10 -1.73 11.20
N LEU A 67 -4.35 -2.49 11.99
CA LEU A 67 -3.32 -3.40 11.48
C LEU A 67 -3.97 -4.59 10.78
N LEU A 68 -5.03 -5.15 11.36
CA LEU A 68 -5.80 -6.22 10.74
C LEU A 68 -6.46 -5.77 9.43
N GLY A 69 -7.08 -4.59 9.42
CA GLY A 69 -7.67 -3.99 8.23
C GLY A 69 -6.62 -3.82 7.12
N GLN A 70 -5.45 -3.29 7.47
CA GLN A 70 -4.33 -3.11 6.56
C GLN A 70 -3.84 -4.46 5.98
N PHE A 71 -3.70 -5.50 6.81
CA PHE A 71 -3.32 -6.84 6.35
C PHE A 71 -4.31 -7.38 5.30
N LEU A 72 -5.62 -7.26 5.54
CA LEU A 72 -6.64 -7.75 4.61
C LEU A 72 -6.65 -6.98 3.28
N ASP A 73 -6.38 -5.67 3.33
CA ASP A 73 -6.27 -4.83 2.14
C ASP A 73 -5.06 -5.22 1.28
N LEU A 74 -3.92 -5.47 1.93
CA LEU A 74 -2.71 -5.97 1.28
C LEU A 74 -2.94 -7.36 0.66
N GLU A 75 -3.62 -8.28 1.35
CA GLU A 75 -3.96 -9.59 0.81
C GLU A 75 -4.86 -9.50 -0.44
N ALA A 76 -5.87 -8.63 -0.41
CA ALA A 76 -6.72 -8.36 -1.55
C ALA A 76 -5.92 -7.78 -2.73
N ALA A 77 -5.02 -6.83 -2.47
CA ALA A 77 -4.16 -6.23 -3.50
C ALA A 77 -3.18 -7.22 -4.14
N VAL A 78 -2.69 -8.21 -3.37
CA VAL A 78 -1.86 -9.31 -3.88
C VAL A 78 -2.67 -10.26 -4.76
N ARG A 79 -3.92 -10.57 -4.37
CA ARG A 79 -4.82 -11.43 -5.15
C ARG A 79 -5.09 -10.85 -6.54
N VAL A 80 -5.46 -9.57 -6.61
CA VAL A 80 -5.70 -8.86 -7.87
C VAL A 80 -4.45 -8.89 -8.76
N GLY A 81 -3.25 -8.66 -8.19
CA GLY A 81 -1.99 -8.72 -8.94
C GLY A 81 -1.68 -10.11 -9.53
N ARG A 82 -2.00 -11.18 -8.78
CA ARG A 82 -1.84 -12.56 -9.25
C ARG A 82 -2.79 -12.89 -10.39
N GLU A 83 -4.06 -12.48 -10.28
CA GLU A 83 -5.07 -12.70 -11.32
C GLU A 83 -4.67 -12.04 -12.65
N MET A 84 -4.18 -10.80 -12.59
CA MET A 84 -3.66 -10.09 -13.76
C MET A 84 -2.49 -10.85 -14.43
N SER A 85 -1.54 -11.33 -13.62
CA SER A 85 -0.42 -12.13 -14.11
C SER A 85 -0.86 -13.41 -14.81
N LEU A 86 -1.86 -14.11 -14.25
CA LEU A 86 -2.40 -15.34 -14.83
C LEU A 86 -3.15 -15.09 -16.14
N ARG A 87 -3.91 -13.98 -16.24
CA ARG A 87 -4.58 -13.56 -17.47
C ARG A 87 -3.57 -13.30 -18.59
N ASP A 88 -2.50 -12.57 -18.29
CA ASP A 88 -1.44 -12.31 -19.27
C ASP A 88 -0.72 -13.58 -19.72
N ALA A 89 -0.45 -14.52 -18.79
CA ALA A 89 0.14 -15.83 -19.13
C ALA A 89 -0.77 -16.68 -20.03
N ARG A 90 -2.10 -16.58 -19.87
CA ARG A 90 -3.07 -17.23 -20.77
C ARG A 90 -3.02 -16.58 -22.15
N LEU A 91 -3.05 -15.25 -22.23
CA LEU A 91 -3.02 -14.52 -23.50
C LEU A 91 -1.79 -14.89 -24.35
N ARG A 92 -0.61 -15.00 -23.73
CA ARG A 92 0.62 -15.42 -24.43
C ARG A 92 0.48 -16.79 -25.10
N ARG A 93 -0.12 -17.75 -24.38
CA ARG A 93 -0.32 -19.11 -24.90
C ARG A 93 -1.31 -19.14 -26.07
N THR A 94 -2.36 -18.33 -26.02
CA THR A 94 -3.43 -18.37 -27.03
C THR A 94 -3.12 -17.55 -28.28
N THR A 95 -2.36 -16.46 -28.17
CA THR A 95 -2.16 -15.51 -29.28
C THR A 95 -0.73 -15.45 -29.81
N GLY A 96 0.23 -16.18 -29.22
CA GLY A 96 1.66 -16.07 -29.57
C GLY A 96 2.26 -14.68 -29.32
N ALA A 97 1.47 -13.75 -28.77
CA ALA A 97 1.86 -12.37 -28.55
C ALA A 97 2.78 -12.28 -27.32
N ALA A 98 4.09 -12.37 -27.56
CA ALA A 98 5.11 -11.99 -26.60
C ALA A 98 5.12 -10.46 -26.45
N ARG A 99 4.16 -9.88 -25.72
CA ARG A 99 4.11 -8.42 -25.60
C ARG A 99 4.72 -7.86 -24.32
N PHE A 100 4.94 -8.67 -23.28
CA PHE A 100 5.38 -8.18 -21.97
C PHE A 100 6.34 -9.15 -21.28
N PRO A 101 7.29 -8.73 -20.45
CA PRO A 101 8.00 -9.61 -19.54
C PRO A 101 7.08 -10.08 -18.40
N VAL A 102 7.16 -11.35 -18.01
CA VAL A 102 6.61 -11.79 -16.70
C VAL A 102 7.78 -11.85 -15.75
N VAL A 103 7.68 -11.11 -14.65
CA VAL A 103 8.60 -11.17 -13.53
C VAL A 103 7.83 -11.62 -12.29
N ALA A 104 8.52 -12.13 -11.27
CA ALA A 104 7.88 -12.60 -10.05
C ALA A 104 7.01 -11.48 -9.42
N GLY A 105 5.68 -11.65 -9.44
CA GLY A 105 4.73 -10.73 -8.81
C GLY A 105 3.96 -9.77 -9.73
N GLY A 106 4.08 -9.86 -11.06
CA GLY A 106 3.30 -9.03 -11.97
C GLY A 106 3.84 -9.04 -13.40
N THR A 107 3.03 -8.61 -14.36
CA THR A 107 3.55 -8.23 -15.68
C THR A 107 4.00 -6.78 -15.68
N VAL A 108 5.03 -6.52 -16.48
CA VAL A 108 5.61 -5.18 -16.67
C VAL A 108 5.48 -4.80 -18.15
N PRO A 109 5.44 -3.50 -18.48
CA PRO A 109 5.50 -3.04 -19.86
C PRO A 109 6.76 -3.51 -20.60
N VAL A 110 6.74 -3.53 -21.93
CA VAL A 110 7.90 -3.96 -22.74
C VAL A 110 9.07 -2.98 -22.66
N ASP A 111 8.74 -1.72 -22.50
CA ASP A 111 9.64 -0.58 -22.32
C ASP A 111 10.02 -0.37 -20.84
N HIS A 112 9.69 -1.31 -19.96
CA HIS A 112 10.16 -1.32 -18.59
C HIS A 112 11.69 -1.48 -18.54
N ASP A 113 12.37 -0.55 -17.89
CA ASP A 113 13.81 -0.64 -17.62
C ASP A 113 14.08 -1.22 -16.21
N PRO A 114 14.99 -2.19 -16.03
CA PRO A 114 15.38 -2.70 -14.72
C PRO A 114 15.88 -1.63 -13.72
N ALA A 115 16.42 -0.52 -14.22
CA ALA A 115 16.91 0.62 -13.43
C ALA A 115 15.84 1.70 -13.19
N ASP A 116 14.60 1.49 -13.64
CA ASP A 116 13.47 2.37 -13.29
C ASP A 116 13.37 2.49 -11.76
N CYS A 117 13.46 3.72 -11.25
CA CYS A 117 13.39 4.02 -9.83
C CYS A 117 12.48 5.22 -9.55
N CYS A 118 11.68 5.12 -8.48
CA CYS A 118 10.78 6.17 -8.00
C CYS A 118 11.02 6.33 -6.50
N LEU A 119 11.41 7.53 -6.08
CA LEU A 119 11.63 7.85 -4.66
C LEU A 119 10.50 8.74 -4.16
N LEU A 120 9.96 8.43 -2.98
CA LEU A 120 9.05 9.32 -2.27
C LEU A 120 9.89 10.40 -1.58
N MET A 121 9.60 11.67 -1.89
CA MET A 121 10.29 12.82 -1.31
C MET A 121 9.47 13.46 -0.19
N ASP A 122 8.15 13.54 -0.37
CA ASP A 122 7.24 14.17 0.59
C ASP A 122 5.79 13.71 0.37
N GLU A 123 4.92 13.95 1.35
CA GLU A 123 3.48 13.68 1.26
C GLU A 123 2.63 14.66 2.07
N ASP A 124 1.44 14.98 1.53
CA ASP A 124 0.46 15.84 2.20
C ASP A 124 -0.98 15.39 1.88
N PRO A 125 -1.87 15.20 2.88
CA PRO A 125 -1.56 15.22 4.30
C PRO A 125 -0.69 14.03 4.71
N PRO A 126 0.05 14.10 5.83
CA PRO A 126 0.83 12.99 6.35
C PRO A 126 -0.03 11.78 6.65
N ASP A 127 0.55 10.59 6.54
CA ASP A 127 -0.13 9.37 6.95
C ASP A 127 -0.47 9.36 8.46
N GLY A 128 -1.64 8.82 8.80
CA GLY A 128 -2.21 8.84 10.14
C GLY A 128 -3.09 10.06 10.45
N THR A 129 -3.26 10.97 9.50
CA THR A 129 -4.12 12.17 9.65
C THR A 129 -5.55 11.78 10.03
N VAL A 130 -6.12 12.52 10.98
CA VAL A 130 -7.52 12.40 11.40
C VAL A 130 -8.41 13.14 10.39
N VAL A 131 -9.39 12.43 9.83
CA VAL A 131 -10.29 12.97 8.81
C VAL A 131 -11.75 12.68 9.20
N PRO A 132 -12.64 13.66 9.22
CA PRO A 132 -14.07 13.43 9.41
C PRO A 132 -14.66 12.34 8.50
N CYS A 133 -15.53 11.50 9.07
CA CYS A 133 -16.23 10.46 8.31
C CYS A 133 -16.93 11.03 7.07
N GLY A 134 -16.74 10.37 5.93
CA GLY A 134 -17.33 10.76 4.65
C GLY A 134 -16.72 12.00 3.99
N GLN A 135 -15.76 12.70 4.62
CA GLN A 135 -15.11 13.87 4.04
C GLN A 135 -14.31 13.51 2.78
N VAL A 136 -14.35 14.42 1.82
CA VAL A 136 -13.49 14.40 0.63
C VAL A 136 -12.26 15.25 0.89
N PHE A 137 -11.09 14.74 0.54
CA PHE A 137 -9.82 15.43 0.67
C PHE A 137 -8.88 15.03 -0.47
N ASP A 138 -7.85 15.83 -0.73
CA ASP A 138 -6.81 15.49 -1.69
C ASP A 138 -5.58 14.96 -0.94
N LYS A 139 -5.03 13.83 -1.40
CA LYS A 139 -3.72 13.33 -0.98
C LYS A 139 -2.74 13.59 -2.11
N THR A 140 -1.56 14.05 -1.73
CA THR A 140 -0.45 14.33 -2.62
C THR A 140 0.80 13.58 -2.17
N TRP A 141 1.59 13.14 -3.14
CA TRP A 141 2.94 12.64 -2.94
C TRP A 141 3.87 13.37 -3.89
N THR A 142 4.92 13.96 -3.36
CA THR A 142 6.03 14.46 -4.17
C THR A 142 6.99 13.30 -4.39
N VAL A 143 7.18 12.90 -5.65
CA VAL A 143 8.04 11.78 -6.01
C VAL A 143 9.11 12.22 -7.01
N ARG A 144 10.28 11.59 -6.94
CA ARG A 144 11.39 11.80 -7.87
C ARG A 144 11.51 10.63 -8.84
N ASN A 145 11.65 10.93 -10.13
CA ASN A 145 12.17 9.95 -11.08
C ASN A 145 13.68 9.76 -10.84
N ALA A 146 14.04 8.75 -10.06
CA ALA A 146 15.44 8.46 -9.73
C ALA A 146 16.08 7.48 -10.73
N GLY A 147 15.33 7.02 -11.74
CA GLY A 147 15.83 6.18 -12.81
C GLY A 147 16.38 6.99 -13.99
N PRO A 148 17.05 6.31 -14.94
CA PRO A 148 17.61 6.95 -16.14
C PRO A 148 16.57 7.16 -17.25
N VAL A 149 15.35 6.61 -17.13
CA VAL A 149 14.34 6.61 -18.19
C VAL A 149 13.22 7.62 -17.87
N PRO A 150 12.79 8.47 -18.83
CA PRO A 150 11.67 9.38 -18.62
C PRO A 150 10.35 8.63 -18.42
N TRP A 151 9.51 9.11 -17.50
CA TRP A 151 8.16 8.60 -17.32
C TRP A 151 7.27 9.17 -18.42
N ARG A 152 6.64 8.30 -19.22
CA ARG A 152 5.66 8.67 -20.25
C ARG A 152 4.49 7.70 -20.22
N GLY A 153 3.27 8.20 -20.43
CA GLY A 153 2.06 7.37 -20.46
C GLY A 153 1.80 6.59 -19.17
N ARG A 154 2.24 7.12 -18.03
CA ARG A 154 2.15 6.47 -16.72
C ARG A 154 0.85 6.85 -16.00
N TRP A 155 0.40 5.98 -15.11
CA TRP A 155 -0.80 6.14 -14.30
C TRP A 155 -0.51 5.79 -12.85
N LEU A 156 -1.07 6.55 -11.90
CA LEU A 156 -1.21 6.11 -10.53
C LEU A 156 -2.46 5.22 -10.43
N THR A 157 -2.28 3.95 -10.06
CA THR A 157 -3.35 2.95 -10.04
C THR A 157 -3.56 2.39 -8.63
N ARG A 158 -4.81 2.44 -8.16
CA ARG A 158 -5.25 1.87 -6.87
C ARG A 158 -4.98 0.35 -6.84
N GLN A 159 -4.40 -0.11 -5.75
CA GLN A 159 -4.16 -1.51 -5.47
C GLN A 159 -5.27 -2.06 -4.56
N GLY A 160 -5.84 -3.21 -4.92
CA GLY A 160 -6.99 -3.80 -4.22
C GLY A 160 -8.33 -3.24 -4.70
N ALA A 161 -9.43 -3.67 -4.06
CA ALA A 161 -10.78 -3.28 -4.45
C ALA A 161 -11.13 -1.87 -3.91
N PRO A 162 -11.39 -0.88 -4.78
CA PRO A 162 -11.88 0.43 -4.36
C PRO A 162 -13.34 0.30 -3.88
N GLY A 163 -13.66 0.89 -2.72
CA GLY A 163 -15.06 1.15 -2.35
C GLY A 163 -15.82 0.07 -1.59
N VAL A 164 -15.14 -0.86 -0.91
CA VAL A 164 -15.80 -1.67 0.13
C VAL A 164 -16.14 -0.77 1.32
N ALA A 165 -17.30 -0.97 1.96
CA ALA A 165 -17.68 -0.26 3.18
C ALA A 165 -16.56 -0.35 4.23
N GLY A 166 -16.26 0.77 4.91
CA GLY A 166 -15.14 0.87 5.85
C GLY A 166 -13.76 1.14 5.22
N ARG A 167 -13.68 1.39 3.90
CA ARG A 167 -12.41 1.73 3.22
C ARG A 167 -12.43 3.13 2.58
N LEU A 168 -11.23 3.68 2.41
CA LEU A 168 -10.97 4.86 1.57
C LEU A 168 -11.46 4.64 0.14
N GLN A 169 -12.31 5.55 -0.34
CA GLN A 169 -12.73 5.60 -1.74
C GLN A 169 -11.73 6.44 -2.54
N SER A 170 -11.43 6.00 -3.76
CA SER A 170 -10.53 6.70 -4.68
C SER A 170 -10.94 6.44 -6.12
N PRO A 171 -10.52 7.28 -7.08
CA PRO A 171 -10.39 6.86 -8.47
C PRO A 171 -9.61 5.55 -8.58
N ILE A 172 -9.95 4.73 -9.57
CA ILE A 172 -9.20 3.50 -9.88
C ILE A 172 -7.80 3.86 -10.38
N ARG A 173 -7.73 4.90 -11.21
CA ARG A 173 -6.49 5.38 -11.83
C ARG A 173 -6.52 6.89 -12.04
N VAL A 174 -5.35 7.52 -11.99
CA VAL A 174 -5.13 8.93 -12.35
C VAL A 174 -3.92 8.97 -13.29
N GLN A 175 -4.01 9.70 -14.40
CA GLN A 175 -2.89 9.84 -15.33
C GLN A 175 -1.79 10.70 -14.70
N LEU A 176 -0.54 10.33 -14.92
CA LEU A 176 0.62 11.10 -14.50
C LEU A 176 1.16 11.92 -15.65
N ASP A 177 1.68 13.10 -15.32
CA ASP A 177 2.46 13.91 -16.24
C ASP A 177 3.76 13.20 -16.64
N GLU A 178 4.39 13.69 -17.70
CA GLU A 178 5.71 13.21 -18.07
C GLU A 178 6.77 13.71 -17.08
N VAL A 179 7.67 12.82 -16.67
CA VAL A 179 8.69 13.14 -15.66
C VAL A 179 10.06 12.75 -16.19
N ALA A 180 10.91 13.74 -16.43
CA ALA A 180 12.28 13.53 -16.88
C ALA A 180 13.13 12.82 -15.80
N PRO A 181 14.21 12.11 -16.17
CA PRO A 181 15.17 11.60 -15.21
C PRO A 181 15.68 12.70 -14.26
N GLY A 182 15.71 12.40 -12.96
CA GLY A 182 16.12 13.31 -11.90
C GLY A 182 15.09 14.37 -11.49
N ALA A 183 13.97 14.51 -12.22
CA ALA A 183 12.94 15.50 -11.92
C ALA A 183 11.95 15.02 -10.85
N ASP A 184 11.36 16.00 -10.15
CA ASP A 184 10.30 15.78 -9.17
C ASP A 184 8.92 15.99 -9.81
N ALA A 185 7.93 15.24 -9.34
CA ALA A 185 6.54 15.32 -9.75
C ALA A 185 5.61 15.23 -8.54
N VAL A 186 4.57 16.07 -8.52
CA VAL A 186 3.53 16.05 -7.48
C VAL A 186 2.35 15.24 -8.00
N ILE A 187 2.15 14.05 -7.44
CA ILE A 187 1.03 13.19 -7.77
C ILE A 187 -0.13 13.52 -6.83
N ARG A 188 -1.27 13.95 -7.37
CA ARG A 188 -2.49 14.25 -6.59
C ARG A 188 -3.58 13.22 -6.84
N ILE A 189 -4.26 12.78 -5.78
CA ILE A 189 -5.48 11.98 -5.87
C ILE A 189 -6.54 12.47 -4.91
N ARG A 190 -7.78 12.56 -5.41
CA ARG A 190 -8.95 12.87 -4.59
C ARG A 190 -9.46 11.61 -3.91
N LEU A 191 -9.58 11.65 -2.58
CA LEU A 191 -10.03 10.55 -1.74
C LEU A 191 -11.30 10.93 -0.98
N ARG A 192 -12.08 9.92 -0.58
CA ARG A 192 -13.16 10.08 0.39
C ARG A 192 -12.97 9.12 1.56
N ALA A 193 -12.99 9.67 2.78
CA ALA A 193 -12.97 8.90 4.01
C ALA A 193 -14.20 7.98 4.12
N PRO A 194 -14.08 6.82 4.78
CA PRO A 194 -15.22 5.96 5.06
C PRO A 194 -16.28 6.71 5.89
N ARG A 195 -17.54 6.27 5.78
CA ARG A 195 -18.68 6.83 6.53
C ARG A 195 -18.82 6.26 7.94
N VAL A 196 -17.90 5.40 8.34
CA VAL A 196 -17.82 4.77 9.66
C VAL A 196 -16.45 5.09 10.22
N GLU A 197 -16.35 5.14 11.53
CA GLU A 197 -15.07 5.32 12.20
C GLU A 197 -14.16 4.12 11.91
N ALA A 198 -12.97 4.42 11.42
CA ALA A 198 -12.01 3.40 11.03
C ALA A 198 -10.65 4.01 10.73
N ALA A 199 -9.59 3.36 11.19
CA ALA A 199 -8.29 3.50 10.56
C ALA A 199 -8.32 2.75 9.21
N CYS A 200 -7.91 3.40 8.13
CA CYS A 200 -7.92 2.77 6.81
C CYS A 200 -6.74 3.23 5.96
N THR A 201 -6.23 2.31 5.14
CA THR A 201 -5.11 2.55 4.22
C THR A 201 -5.51 2.27 2.78
N ALA A 202 -5.15 3.16 1.87
CA ALA A 202 -5.25 2.93 0.43
C ALA A 202 -3.85 2.82 -0.17
N TYR A 203 -3.61 1.81 -0.99
CA TYR A 203 -2.33 1.58 -1.66
C TYR A 203 -2.40 1.88 -3.15
N PHE A 204 -1.33 2.41 -3.72
CA PHE A 204 -1.22 2.80 -5.12
C PHE A 204 0.12 2.34 -5.70
N LYS A 205 0.13 2.08 -7.02
CA LYS A 205 1.34 1.80 -7.79
C LYS A 205 1.30 2.53 -9.12
N ILE A 206 2.48 2.85 -9.66
CA ILE A 206 2.60 3.40 -10.99
C ILE A 206 2.48 2.26 -12.01
N THR A 207 1.64 2.46 -13.03
CA THR A 207 1.36 1.49 -14.09
C THR A 207 1.33 2.13 -15.47
N ASP A 208 1.30 1.30 -16.51
CA ASP A 208 0.87 1.71 -17.85
C ASP A 208 -0.67 1.86 -17.93
N ALA A 209 -1.18 2.25 -19.12
CA ALA A 209 -2.61 2.39 -19.39
C ALA A 209 -3.42 1.08 -19.27
N THR A 210 -2.74 -0.07 -19.36
CA THR A 210 -3.36 -1.39 -19.23
C THR A 210 -3.27 -1.97 -17.82
N GLY A 211 -2.62 -1.25 -16.89
CA GLY A 211 -2.47 -1.64 -15.49
C GLY A 211 -1.21 -2.46 -15.19
N ARG A 212 -0.26 -2.60 -16.13
CA ARG A 212 1.02 -3.29 -15.87
C ARG A 212 1.96 -2.43 -15.05
N LEU A 213 2.71 -3.06 -14.17
CA LEU A 213 3.50 -2.36 -13.16
C LEU A 213 4.78 -1.75 -13.74
N TYR A 214 5.08 -0.52 -13.34
CA TYR A 214 6.44 0.02 -13.36
C TYR A 214 7.04 -0.02 -11.94
N PHE A 215 8.37 0.06 -11.85
CA PHE A 215 9.12 -0.04 -10.59
C PHE A 215 8.77 -1.30 -9.80
N PRO A 216 8.82 -2.50 -10.37
CA PRO A 216 8.15 -3.63 -9.79
C PRO A 216 8.98 -4.26 -8.64
N GLY A 217 10.28 -3.94 -8.52
CA GLY A 217 11.18 -4.45 -7.48
C GLY A 217 10.69 -4.23 -6.04
N SER A 218 11.18 -5.04 -5.09
CA SER A 218 10.82 -4.92 -3.66
C SER A 218 11.20 -3.56 -3.07
N GLN A 219 12.26 -2.92 -3.59
CA GLN A 219 12.74 -1.62 -3.11
C GLN A 219 11.78 -0.45 -3.38
N SER A 220 10.77 -0.61 -4.25
CA SER A 220 9.73 0.41 -4.38
C SER A 220 8.59 0.10 -3.41
N SER A 221 8.52 0.84 -2.31
CA SER A 221 7.32 0.82 -1.47
C SER A 221 6.13 1.29 -2.31
N PRO A 222 4.91 0.76 -2.09
CA PRO A 222 3.72 1.37 -2.66
C PRO A 222 3.55 2.79 -2.11
N LEU A 223 3.07 3.71 -2.95
CA LEU A 223 2.50 4.96 -2.43
C LEU A 223 1.24 4.59 -1.67
N HIS A 224 1.03 5.19 -0.51
CA HIS A 224 -0.13 4.87 0.31
C HIS A 224 -0.66 6.10 1.04
N CYS A 225 -1.92 6.02 1.43
CA CYS A 225 -2.60 7.00 2.25
C CYS A 225 -3.24 6.27 3.41
N THR A 226 -2.82 6.59 4.63
CA THR A 226 -3.41 6.11 5.86
C THR A 226 -4.12 7.26 6.56
N ILE A 227 -5.39 7.06 6.93
CA ILE A 227 -6.15 8.04 7.72
C ILE A 227 -6.86 7.35 8.90
N ASN A 228 -7.19 8.16 9.90
CA ASN A 228 -8.10 7.79 10.97
C ASN A 228 -9.43 8.53 10.74
N ALA A 229 -10.45 7.80 10.28
CA ALA A 229 -11.78 8.35 10.12
C ALA A 229 -12.51 8.39 11.46
N VAL A 230 -13.06 9.55 11.82
CA VAL A 230 -13.75 9.79 13.09
C VAL A 230 -15.04 10.57 12.87
N GLU A 231 -16.04 10.37 13.73
CA GLU A 231 -17.26 11.16 13.71
C GLU A 231 -16.94 12.62 14.13
N TRP A 232 -17.47 13.57 13.38
CA TRP A 232 -17.24 14.98 13.64
C TRP A 232 -18.39 15.57 14.45
N ASP A 233 -18.19 15.78 15.75
CA ASP A 233 -19.19 16.48 16.58
C ASP A 233 -19.01 18.00 16.47
N ALA A 234 -19.84 18.60 15.61
CA ALA A 234 -19.88 20.04 15.40
C ALA A 234 -20.19 20.84 16.69
N ARG A 235 -20.73 20.23 17.75
CA ARG A 235 -21.01 20.90 19.04
C ARG A 235 -19.81 21.02 19.97
N ARG A 236 -18.75 20.23 19.75
CA ARG A 236 -17.54 20.20 20.61
C ARG A 236 -16.29 20.75 19.95
N GLY A 237 -16.36 21.14 18.67
CA GLY A 237 -15.21 21.71 17.95
C GLY A 237 -14.05 20.73 17.76
N GLY A 238 -14.32 19.42 17.74
CA GLY A 238 -13.28 18.40 17.63
C GLY A 238 -13.83 17.00 17.35
N PRO A 239 -12.95 16.01 17.08
CA PRO A 239 -13.35 14.63 16.83
C PRO A 239 -14.09 14.07 18.04
N GLY A 240 -15.26 13.48 17.81
CA GLY A 240 -16.07 12.89 18.87
C GLY A 240 -15.40 11.63 19.40
N CYS A 241 -14.98 11.62 20.68
CA CYS A 241 -14.76 10.36 21.38
C CYS A 241 -16.13 9.81 21.79
N ALA A 242 -16.51 8.65 21.24
CA ALA A 242 -17.52 7.79 21.83
C ALA A 242 -16.87 6.80 22.80
#